data_AF-A0A9P1ABN8-F1
#
_entry.id   AF-A0A9P1ABN8-F1
#
_cell.length_a   1.000
_cell.length_b   1.000
_cell.length_c   1.000
_cell.angle_alpha   90.00
_cell.angle_beta   90.00
_cell.angle_gamma   90.00
#
_symmetry.space_group_name_H-M   'P 1'
#
loop_
_entity.id
_entity.type
_entity.pdbx_description
1 polymer ?
#
loop_
_entity_poly.entity_id
_entity_poly.type
_entity_poly.pdbx_seq_one_letter_code
_entity_poly.pdbx_strand_id
1 'polypeptide(L)'
;MALNKSATNLQSQGSTNEKSVFSAIDLREFPGHVFEGTSPKGTRINATVTIEDDKFVKLCLGELEPVQGFMSGKFKVKGDILMMQKLNTVMRGVRKSVL
;
A
#
# COMPACT_ATOMS: atom_id res chain seq x y z
N MET A 1 -17.02 3.08 -34.33
CA MET A 1 -16.07 3.75 -33.41
C MET A 1 -16.86 4.18 -32.18
N ALA A 2 -16.85 3.40 -31.10
CA ALA A 2 -17.51 3.75 -29.84
C ALA A 2 -16.76 3.11 -28.67
N LEU A 3 -16.53 3.92 -27.64
CA LEU A 3 -15.65 3.74 -26.50
C LEU A 3 -15.92 2.46 -25.68
N ASN A 4 -14.87 1.69 -25.41
CA ASN A 4 -14.85 0.59 -24.45
C ASN A 4 -14.95 1.15 -23.02
N LYS A 5 -16.08 0.90 -22.37
CA LYS A 5 -16.30 1.06 -20.94
C LYS A 5 -15.62 -0.10 -20.20
N SER A 6 -14.47 0.16 -19.58
CA SER A 6 -13.90 -0.73 -18.57
C SER A 6 -13.49 0.08 -17.34
N ALA A 7 -14.50 0.44 -16.56
CA ALA A 7 -14.36 0.88 -15.18
C ALA A 7 -15.43 0.14 -14.39
N THR A 8 -15.10 -1.00 -13.79
CA THR A 8 -15.88 -1.64 -12.72
C THR A 8 -15.20 -2.93 -12.27
N ASN A 9 -14.55 -2.91 -11.09
CA ASN A 9 -14.67 -3.90 -10.01
C ASN A 9 -13.41 -3.97 -9.14
N LEU A 10 -13.36 -3.12 -8.12
CA LEU A 10 -12.93 -3.59 -6.80
C LEU A 10 -14.17 -3.49 -5.90
N GLN A 11 -15.01 -4.51 -5.97
CA GLN A 11 -16.06 -4.68 -4.97
C GLN A 11 -15.40 -5.02 -3.64
N SER A 12 -15.69 -4.15 -2.67
CA SER A 12 -15.53 -4.31 -1.25
C SER A 12 -16.24 -5.59 -0.76
N GLN A 13 -15.49 -6.52 -0.20
CA GLN A 13 -16.04 -7.49 0.74
C GLN A 13 -15.54 -7.12 2.13
N GLY A 14 -16.46 -6.73 3.00
CA GLY A 14 -16.19 -6.39 4.39
C GLY A 14 -17.23 -5.43 4.95
N SER A 15 -18.22 -5.96 5.65
CA SER A 15 -19.24 -5.24 6.39
C SER A 15 -18.67 -4.71 7.72
N THR A 16 -18.13 -3.48 7.70
CA THR A 16 -18.06 -2.60 8.88
C THR A 16 -17.93 -1.17 8.38
N ASN A 17 -18.62 -0.23 9.02
CA ASN A 17 -18.66 1.19 8.64
C ASN A 17 -17.35 1.91 9.05
N GLU A 18 -16.21 1.37 8.62
CA GLU A 18 -14.88 1.94 8.85
C GLU A 18 -14.45 2.77 7.64
N LYS A 19 -14.09 4.03 7.90
CA LYS A 19 -13.57 4.96 6.90
C LYS A 19 -12.25 4.41 6.36
N SER A 20 -12.30 3.73 5.22
CA SER A 20 -11.10 3.23 4.55
C SER A 20 -10.44 4.37 3.80
N VAL A 21 -9.28 4.82 4.27
CA VAL A 21 -8.45 5.79 3.55
C VAL A 21 -7.61 5.04 2.53
N PHE A 22 -7.72 5.44 1.26
CA PHE A 22 -6.85 4.96 0.20
C PHE A 22 -5.78 6.00 -0.08
N SER A 23 -4.54 5.54 -0.24
CA SER A 23 -3.44 6.39 -0.70
C SER A 23 -2.58 5.60 -1.66
N ALA A 24 -2.17 6.22 -2.76
CA ALA A 24 -1.20 5.65 -3.68
C ALA A 24 0.17 6.27 -3.42
N ILE A 25 1.16 5.42 -3.17
CA ILE A 25 2.54 5.84 -2.91
C ILE A 25 3.38 5.38 -4.10
N ASP A 26 3.99 6.33 -4.79
CA ASP A 26 4.88 6.10 -5.92
C ASP A 26 6.32 6.42 -5.54
N LEU A 27 7.15 5.38 -5.48
CA LEU A 27 8.58 5.48 -5.14
C LEU A 27 9.47 5.08 -6.32
N ARG A 28 8.97 5.14 -7.56
CA ARG A 28 9.72 4.76 -8.77
C ARG A 28 10.75 5.81 -9.16
N GLU A 29 10.44 7.08 -8.89
CA GLU A 29 11.27 8.23 -9.19
C GLU A 29 11.60 9.01 -7.90
N PHE A 30 12.66 9.81 -7.95
CA PHE A 30 13.03 10.71 -6.86
C PHE A 30 12.77 12.17 -7.27
N PRO A 31 12.05 12.97 -6.45
CA PRO A 31 11.39 12.58 -5.19
C PRO A 31 10.17 11.67 -5.42
N GLY A 32 9.87 10.82 -4.43
CA GLY A 32 8.67 9.98 -4.47
C GLY A 32 7.39 10.82 -4.31
N HIS A 33 6.27 10.32 -4.83
CA HIS A 33 4.97 11.00 -4.84
C HIS A 33 3.93 10.25 -4.02
N VAL A 34 3.10 10.98 -3.28
CA VAL A 34 1.95 10.43 -2.55
C VAL A 34 0.68 11.08 -3.08
N PHE A 35 -0.30 10.25 -3.43
CA PHE A 35 -1.61 10.69 -3.90
C PHE A 35 -2.66 10.26 -2.88
N GLU A 36 -3.48 11.21 -2.43
CA GLU A 36 -4.66 10.91 -1.63
C GLU A 36 -5.74 10.28 -2.51
N GLY A 37 -6.38 9.22 -2.02
CA GLY A 37 -7.40 8.47 -2.74
C GLY A 37 -6.82 7.40 -3.66
N THR A 38 -7.41 7.28 -4.85
CA THR A 38 -7.00 6.29 -5.85
C THR A 38 -5.84 6.79 -6.68
N SER A 39 -5.00 5.86 -7.14
CA SER A 39 -3.89 6.20 -8.04
C SER A 39 -4.38 6.89 -9.32
N PRO A 40 -3.60 7.81 -9.90
CA PRO A 40 -3.95 8.44 -11.18
C PRO A 40 -4.29 7.41 -12.26
N LYS A 41 -5.26 7.74 -13.12
CA LYS A 41 -5.69 6.85 -14.21
C LYS A 41 -4.49 6.40 -15.05
N GLY A 42 -4.40 5.09 -15.29
CA GLY A 42 -3.31 4.49 -16.07
C GLY A 42 -2.07 4.13 -15.24
N THR A 43 -2.04 4.44 -13.94
CA THR A 43 -0.93 4.03 -13.07
C THR A 43 -1.05 2.55 -12.72
N ARG A 44 -0.03 1.77 -13.08
CA ARG A 44 0.06 0.37 -12.67
C ARG A 44 0.45 0.30 -11.19
N ILE A 45 -0.48 -0.17 -10.36
CA ILE A 45 -0.20 -0.52 -8.97
C ILE A 45 0.57 -1.83 -8.92
N ASN A 46 1.76 -1.83 -8.32
CA ASN A 46 2.55 -3.06 -8.15
C ASN A 46 1.99 -3.94 -7.04
N ALA A 47 1.65 -3.34 -5.90
CA ALA A 47 1.07 -4.02 -4.75
C ALA A 47 0.06 -3.12 -4.04
N THR A 48 -0.95 -3.74 -3.44
CA THR A 48 -1.94 -3.09 -2.59
C THR A 48 -1.88 -3.73 -1.22
N VAL A 49 -1.68 -2.90 -0.19
CA VAL A 49 -1.65 -3.33 1.21
C VAL A 49 -2.95 -2.89 1.88
N THR A 50 -3.60 -3.79 2.58
CA THR A 50 -4.78 -3.51 3.42
C THR A 50 -4.43 -3.86 4.84
N ILE A 51 -4.36 -2.83 5.70
CA ILE A 51 -3.83 -2.89 7.06
C ILE A 51 -4.67 -2.00 7.97
N GLU A 52 -4.81 -2.39 9.23
CA GLU A 52 -5.43 -1.57 10.28
C GLU A 52 -4.49 -0.40 10.66
N ASP A 53 -5.07 0.73 11.06
CA ASP A 53 -4.33 1.96 11.37
C ASP A 53 -3.22 1.75 12.43
N ASP A 54 -3.55 1.10 13.54
CA ASP A 54 -2.60 0.78 14.61
C ASP A 54 -1.41 -0.04 14.11
N LYS A 55 -1.64 -0.98 13.18
CA LYS A 55 -0.59 -1.83 12.61
C LYS A 55 0.22 -1.07 11.58
N PHE A 56 -0.40 -0.15 10.84
CA PHE A 56 0.28 0.74 9.91
C PHE A 56 1.28 1.64 10.63
N VAL A 57 0.90 2.24 11.77
CA VAL A 57 1.83 3.02 12.60
C VAL A 57 3.03 2.16 13.02
N LYS A 58 2.78 0.94 13.53
CA LYS A 58 3.87 0.01 13.91
C LYS A 58 4.75 -0.41 12.73
N LEU A 59 4.19 -0.52 11.53
CA LEU A 59 4.93 -0.79 10.29
C LEU A 59 5.85 0.38 9.94
N CYS A 60 5.35 1.61 10.04
CA CYS A 60 6.10 2.84 9.77
C CYS A 60 7.21 3.09 10.80
N LEU A 61 6.95 2.79 12.08
CA LEU A 61 7.97 2.78 13.14
C LEU A 61 8.95 1.59 12.99
N GLY A 62 8.55 0.59 12.20
CA GLY A 62 9.26 -0.66 11.96
C GLY A 62 9.42 -1.52 13.21
N GLU A 63 8.45 -1.41 14.12
CA GLU A 63 8.15 -2.40 15.17
C GLU A 63 7.46 -3.65 14.58
N LEU A 64 6.83 -3.47 13.41
CA LEU A 64 6.28 -4.53 12.60
C LEU A 64 7.11 -4.67 11.32
N GLU A 65 7.70 -5.84 11.10
CA GLU A 65 8.41 -6.13 9.85
C GLU A 65 7.39 -6.50 8.74
N PRO A 66 7.49 -5.91 7.53
CA PRO A 66 6.50 -6.12 6.48
C PRO A 66 6.31 -7.58 6.03
N VAL A 67 7.39 -8.34 5.82
CA VAL A 67 7.30 -9.73 5.34
C VAL A 67 6.64 -10.62 6.40
N GLN A 68 7.07 -10.51 7.65
CA GLN A 68 6.51 -11.23 8.79
C GLN A 68 5.06 -10.81 9.05
N GLY A 69 4.73 -9.52 8.95
CA GLY A 69 3.38 -9.02 9.13
C GLY A 69 2.40 -9.61 8.12
N PHE A 70 2.82 -9.69 6.85
CA PHE A 70 2.04 -10.37 5.82
C PHE A 70 1.94 -11.88 6.07
N MET A 71 3.06 -12.57 6.32
CA MET A 71 3.08 -14.04 6.53
C MET A 71 2.27 -14.48 7.77
N SER A 72 2.19 -13.62 8.80
CA SER A 72 1.40 -13.87 10.01
C SER A 72 -0.07 -13.42 9.90
N GLY A 73 -0.49 -12.87 8.75
CA GLY A 73 -1.87 -12.45 8.52
C GLY A 73 -2.27 -11.14 9.21
N LYS A 74 -1.32 -10.34 9.71
CA LYS A 74 -1.60 -9.04 10.35
C LYS A 74 -2.08 -7.98 9.37
N PHE A 75 -1.80 -8.16 8.08
CA PHE A 75 -2.35 -7.35 7.00
C PHE A 75 -2.38 -8.14 5.70
N LYS A 76 -3.16 -7.67 4.73
CA LYS A 76 -3.35 -8.33 3.43
C LYS A 76 -2.53 -7.63 2.36
N VAL A 77 -1.96 -8.40 1.45
CA VAL A 77 -1.26 -7.88 0.27
C VAL A 77 -1.87 -8.50 -0.98
N LYS A 78 -2.16 -7.66 -1.98
CA LYS A 78 -2.54 -8.07 -3.34
C LYS A 78 -1.50 -7.57 -4.33
N GLY A 79 -1.21 -8.34 -5.39
CA GLY A 79 -0.21 -7.99 -6.39
C GLY A 79 1.16 -8.60 -6.08
N ASP A 80 2.22 -7.85 -6.35
CA ASP A 80 3.59 -8.31 -6.19
C ASP A 80 4.02 -8.34 -4.71
N ILE A 81 3.97 -9.53 -4.11
CA ILE A 81 4.35 -9.76 -2.70
C ILE A 81 5.83 -9.43 -2.46
N LEU A 82 6.70 -9.58 -3.46
CA LEU A 82 8.13 -9.27 -3.34
C LEU A 82 8.36 -7.77 -3.07
N MET A 83 7.38 -6.93 -3.40
CA MET A 83 7.42 -5.51 -3.07
C MET A 83 7.50 -5.25 -1.56
N MET A 84 7.06 -6.19 -0.71
CA MET A 84 7.18 -6.07 0.75
C MET A 84 8.64 -6.10 1.23
N GLN A 85 9.51 -6.84 0.54
CA GLN A 85 10.95 -6.83 0.83
C GLN A 85 11.56 -5.47 0.50
N LYS A 86 11.16 -4.86 -0.63
CA LYS A 86 11.59 -3.50 -1.00
C LYS A 86 11.07 -2.45 -0.02
N LEU A 87 9.80 -2.59 0.40
CA LEU A 87 9.20 -1.73 1.42
C LEU A 87 9.99 -1.80 2.74
N ASN A 88 10.41 -2.99 3.17
CA ASN A 88 11.24 -3.13 4.37
C ASN A 88 12.56 -2.35 4.24
N THR A 89 13.24 -2.42 3.10
CA THR A 89 14.44 -1.62 2.84
C THR A 89 14.17 -0.12 2.92
N VAL A 90 13.07 0.36 2.34
CA VAL A 90 12.67 1.78 2.40
C VAL A 90 12.39 2.21 3.85
N MET A 91 11.57 1.47 4.59
CA MET A 91 11.22 1.77 5.98
C MET A 91 12.46 1.79 6.89
N ARG A 92 13.41 0.87 6.66
CA ARG A 92 14.71 0.88 7.37
C ARG A 92 15.55 2.10 7.01
N GLY A 93 15.50 2.57 5.76
CA GLY A 93 16.22 3.75 5.29
C GLY A 93 15.69 5.05 5.91
N VAL A 94 14.37 5.23 5.96
CA VAL A 94 13.72 6.42 6.54
C VAL A 94 14.15 6.64 7.99
N ARG A 95 14.22 5.57 8.81
CA ARG A 95 14.65 5.68 10.22
C ARG A 95 16.07 6.18 10.42
N LYS A 96 16.98 5.95 9.46
CA LYS A 96 18.35 6.47 9.53
C LYS A 96 18.47 7.95 9.19
N SER A 97 17.44 8.52 8.55
CA SER A 97 17.45 9.91 8.10
C SER A 97 16.68 10.85 9.03
N VAL A 98 15.94 10.31 10.01
CA VAL A 98 15.19 11.06 11.03
C VAL A 98 15.94 11.10 12.37
N LEU A 99 17.08 10.41 12.45
CA LEU A 99 18.09 10.51 13.51
C LEU A 99 19.35 11.18 12.95
#